data_AF-A0A4D6HG75-F1
#
_entry.id   AF-A0A4D6HG75-F1
#
_cell.length_a   1.000
_cell.length_b   1.000
_cell.length_c   1.000
_cell.angle_alpha   90.00
_cell.angle_beta   90.00
_cell.angle_gamma   90.00
#
_symmetry.space_group_name_H-M   'P 1'
#
loop_
_entity.id
_entity.type
_entity.pdbx_description
1 polymer ?
#
loop_
_entity_poly.entity_id
_entity_poly.type
_entity_poly.pdbx_seq_one_letter_code
_entity_poly.pdbx_strand_id
1 'polypeptide(L)'
;MAASDGSADLDDRTREAAAASATIRQARERIEAVAVDHGDFGVACKDTGCSPAPVTDVTFETFEAAELACLSARAYRSALRRLDPSLPEYDLVVCTTDEGAVEQVSVRKQTKGRRENGLPETSQSVTISGGATDEWLRVENAPVVHLRGSDSLLDDEFVTRQLESKLTEES
;
A
#
# COMPACT_ATOMS: atom_id res chain seq x y z
N MET A 1 -56.88 -7.02 -1.13
CA MET A 1 -55.78 -7.66 -0.37
C MET A 1 -54.51 -7.44 -1.17
N ALA A 2 -53.39 -7.11 -0.51
CA ALA A 2 -52.08 -6.70 -1.04
C ALA A 2 -51.86 -5.17 -1.15
N ALA A 3 -51.60 -4.54 -0.01
CA ALA A 3 -50.93 -3.23 0.09
C ALA A 3 -50.03 -3.16 1.34
N SER A 4 -49.62 -4.31 1.89
CA SER A 4 -48.96 -4.39 3.21
C SER A 4 -47.44 -4.54 3.15
N ASP A 5 -46.85 -4.78 1.98
CA ASP A 5 -45.44 -5.19 1.85
C ASP A 5 -44.47 -3.99 1.85
N GLY A 6 -44.84 -2.88 1.21
CA GLY A 6 -43.95 -1.72 1.07
C GLY A 6 -43.67 -0.91 2.35
N SER A 7 -44.51 -1.05 3.39
CA SER A 7 -44.28 -0.34 4.67
C SER A 7 -43.17 -0.99 5.49
N ALA A 8 -43.08 -2.32 5.48
CA ALA A 8 -42.07 -3.05 6.23
C ALA A 8 -40.66 -2.84 5.64
N ASP A 9 -40.54 -2.83 4.31
CA ASP A 9 -39.27 -2.58 3.60
C ASP A 9 -38.71 -1.16 3.84
N LEU A 10 -39.59 -0.16 3.96
CA LEU A 10 -39.20 1.22 4.25
C LEU A 10 -38.70 1.40 5.69
N ASP A 11 -39.36 0.75 6.64
CA ASP A 11 -38.94 0.75 8.05
C ASP A 11 -37.58 0.05 8.24
N ASP A 12 -37.34 -1.05 7.54
CA ASP A 12 -36.09 -1.81 7.62
C ASP A 12 -34.91 -1.01 7.02
N ARG A 13 -35.08 -0.43 5.83
CA ARG A 13 -34.04 0.44 5.24
C ARG A 13 -33.73 1.66 6.09
N THR A 14 -34.74 2.25 6.74
CA THR A 14 -34.53 3.40 7.64
C THR A 14 -33.71 2.99 8.87
N ARG A 15 -33.98 1.81 9.44
CA ARG A 15 -33.21 1.25 10.55
C ARG A 15 -31.76 0.94 10.14
N GLU A 16 -31.58 0.35 8.96
CA GLU A 16 -30.24 0.06 8.42
C GLU A 16 -29.44 1.34 8.19
N ALA A 17 -30.05 2.36 7.60
CA ALA A 17 -29.41 3.65 7.38
C ALA A 17 -29.03 4.35 8.70
N ALA A 18 -29.88 4.24 9.74
CA ALA A 18 -29.58 4.74 11.07
C ALA A 18 -28.41 3.98 11.73
N ALA A 19 -28.36 2.66 11.60
CA ALA A 19 -27.26 1.83 12.11
C ALA A 19 -25.93 2.12 11.39
N ALA A 20 -25.97 2.35 10.07
CA ALA A 20 -24.81 2.78 9.29
C ALA A 20 -24.32 4.16 9.76
N SER A 21 -25.23 5.12 9.92
CA SER A 21 -24.90 6.47 10.41
C SER A 21 -24.31 6.46 11.83
N ALA A 22 -24.84 5.61 12.72
CA ALA A 22 -24.29 5.44 14.07
C ALA A 22 -22.86 4.86 14.04
N THR A 23 -22.61 3.89 13.15
CA THR A 23 -21.28 3.29 12.96
C THR A 23 -20.27 4.32 12.45
N ILE A 24 -20.66 5.14 11.48
CA ILE A 24 -19.86 6.23 10.91
C ILE A 24 -19.42 7.20 12.01
N ARG A 25 -20.37 7.65 12.85
CA ARG A 25 -20.08 8.56 13.96
C ARG A 25 -19.14 7.93 14.98
N GLN A 26 -19.43 6.70 15.42
CA GLN A 26 -18.62 6.01 16.43
C GLN A 26 -17.20 5.72 15.94
N ALA A 27 -17.03 5.35 14.67
CA ALA A 27 -15.72 5.13 14.09
C ALA A 27 -14.88 6.42 14.05
N ARG A 28 -15.50 7.54 13.67
CA ARG A 28 -14.84 8.85 13.69
C ARG A 28 -14.39 9.23 15.11
N GLU A 29 -15.27 9.09 16.10
CA GLU A 29 -14.96 9.38 17.50
C GLU A 29 -13.78 8.52 18.02
N ARG A 30 -13.73 7.24 17.66
CA ARG A 30 -12.60 6.36 18.04
C ARG A 30 -11.28 6.79 17.43
N ILE A 31 -11.29 7.22 16.17
CA ILE A 31 -10.07 7.67 15.47
C ILE A 31 -9.59 8.99 16.07
N GLU A 32 -10.50 9.95 16.26
CA GLU A 32 -10.18 11.25 16.86
C GLU A 32 -9.65 11.10 18.30
N ALA A 33 -10.11 10.10 19.05
CA ALA A 33 -9.65 9.84 20.41
C ALA A 33 -8.19 9.34 20.52
N VAL A 34 -7.64 8.76 19.45
CA VAL A 34 -6.27 8.21 19.43
C VAL A 34 -5.34 8.95 18.46
N ALA A 35 -5.88 9.87 17.67
CA ALA A 35 -5.11 10.70 16.75
C ALA A 35 -4.24 11.70 17.51
N VAL A 36 -3.05 11.95 16.99
CA VAL A 36 -2.10 12.95 17.46
C VAL A 36 -1.62 13.81 16.30
N ASP A 37 -1.13 15.01 16.60
CA ASP A 37 -0.62 15.94 15.59
C ASP A 37 0.67 15.43 14.91
N HIS A 38 1.52 14.74 15.68
CA HIS A 38 2.82 14.23 15.25
C HIS A 38 3.09 12.85 15.86
N GLY A 39 2.67 11.80 15.15
CA GLY A 39 2.88 10.42 15.52
C GLY A 39 3.75 9.67 14.50
N ASP A 40 4.37 8.59 14.97
CA ASP A 40 5.26 7.75 14.16
C ASP A 40 4.50 6.78 13.24
N PHE A 41 3.18 6.69 13.40
CA PHE A 41 2.32 5.77 12.66
C PHE A 41 1.19 6.48 11.92
N GLY A 42 0.81 5.94 10.77
CA GLY A 42 -0.29 6.39 9.94
C GLY A 42 -1.12 5.21 9.41
N VAL A 43 -2.19 5.54 8.69
CA VAL A 43 -3.02 4.56 7.99
C VAL A 43 -3.16 4.97 6.53
N ALA A 44 -2.80 4.07 5.61
CA ALA A 44 -2.84 4.32 4.18
C ALA A 44 -3.47 3.13 3.44
N CYS A 45 -3.95 3.39 2.22
CA CYS A 45 -4.31 2.34 1.28
C CYS A 45 -3.05 1.63 0.80
N LYS A 46 -3.03 0.30 0.87
CA LYS A 46 -1.89 -0.53 0.45
C LYS A 46 -1.48 -0.30 -1.00
N ASP A 47 -2.46 -0.13 -1.90
CA ASP A 47 -2.22 -0.08 -3.34
C ASP A 47 -1.81 1.31 -3.83
N THR A 48 -2.36 2.35 -3.21
CA THR A 48 -2.21 3.74 -3.68
C THR A 48 -1.39 4.62 -2.74
N GLY A 49 -1.12 4.18 -1.51
CA GLY A 49 -0.46 4.96 -0.47
C GLY A 49 -1.29 6.14 0.06
N CYS A 50 -2.50 6.39 -0.47
CA CYS A 50 -3.31 7.52 -0.03
C CYS A 50 -4.03 7.21 1.28
N SER A 51 -4.24 8.23 2.11
CA SER A 51 -5.02 8.13 3.36
C SER A 51 -6.43 8.71 3.19
N PRO A 52 -7.43 7.88 2.87
CA PRO A 52 -8.80 8.34 2.63
C PRO A 52 -9.50 8.72 3.94
N ALA A 53 -10.56 9.52 3.84
CA ALA A 53 -11.40 9.81 5.00
C ALA A 53 -11.89 8.50 5.65
N PRO A 54 -11.84 8.39 6.99
CA PRO A 54 -11.63 9.48 7.96
C PRO A 54 -10.17 9.64 8.44
N VAL A 55 -9.21 8.93 7.87
CA VAL A 55 -7.80 8.93 8.31
C VAL A 55 -6.92 9.88 7.48
N THR A 56 -7.52 10.90 6.87
CA THR A 56 -6.78 11.90 6.09
C THR A 56 -5.92 12.77 7.00
N ASP A 57 -4.62 12.79 6.73
CA ASP A 57 -3.61 13.62 7.43
C ASP A 57 -3.57 13.44 8.97
N VAL A 58 -4.06 12.30 9.48
CA VAL A 58 -3.96 11.97 10.91
C VAL A 58 -2.83 10.99 11.17
N THR A 59 -2.19 11.14 12.32
CA THR A 59 -1.09 10.27 12.77
C THR A 59 -1.37 9.73 14.16
N PHE A 60 -0.63 8.69 14.55
CA PHE A 60 -0.81 7.95 15.79
C PHE A 60 0.53 7.71 16.48
N GLU A 61 0.57 7.84 17.80
CA GLU A 61 1.80 7.67 18.59
C GLU A 61 2.28 6.21 18.61
N THR A 62 1.36 5.25 18.61
CA THR A 62 1.68 3.82 18.73
C THR A 62 1.06 3.01 17.59
N PHE A 63 1.68 1.87 17.31
CA PHE A 63 1.14 0.90 16.35
C PHE A 63 -0.26 0.42 16.75
N GLU A 64 -0.52 0.18 18.04
CA GLU A 64 -1.82 -0.26 18.54
C GLU A 64 -2.91 0.81 18.33
N ALA A 65 -2.58 2.08 18.55
CA ALA A 65 -3.48 3.20 18.24
C ALA A 65 -3.78 3.29 16.75
N ALA A 66 -2.77 3.12 15.90
CA ALA A 66 -2.92 3.10 14.45
C ALA A 66 -3.75 1.89 13.95
N GLU A 67 -3.57 0.71 14.56
CA GLU A 67 -4.35 -0.49 14.24
C GLU A 67 -5.82 -0.29 14.61
N LEU A 68 -6.09 0.25 15.81
CA LEU A 68 -7.46 0.60 16.23
C LEU A 68 -8.09 1.61 15.26
N ALA A 69 -7.33 2.61 14.82
CA ALA A 69 -7.78 3.58 13.85
C ALA A 69 -8.05 2.95 12.48
N CYS A 70 -7.19 2.03 12.03
CA CYS A 70 -7.35 1.29 10.78
C CYS A 70 -8.63 0.44 10.78
N LEU A 71 -8.88 -0.31 11.85
CA LEU A 71 -10.11 -1.08 12.03
C LEU A 71 -11.35 -0.18 12.06
N SER A 72 -11.27 0.95 12.76
CA SER A 72 -12.34 1.94 12.81
C SER A 72 -12.61 2.56 11.43
N ALA A 73 -11.56 2.86 10.65
CA ALA A 73 -11.67 3.39 9.31
C ALA A 73 -12.31 2.38 8.34
N ARG A 74 -11.95 1.09 8.45
CA ARG A 74 -12.61 0.01 7.69
C ARG A 74 -14.10 -0.09 8.02
N ALA A 75 -14.47 0.03 9.29
CA ALA A 75 -15.87 0.05 9.72
C ALA A 75 -16.62 1.28 9.19
N TYR A 76 -16.01 2.46 9.25
CA TYR A 76 -16.54 3.71 8.69
C TYR A 76 -16.83 3.57 7.20
N ARG A 77 -15.86 3.09 6.42
CA ARG A 77 -15.99 2.96 4.96
C ARG A 77 -17.00 1.89 4.56
N SER A 78 -17.01 0.76 5.28
CA SER A 78 -18.04 -0.27 5.09
C SER A 78 -19.44 0.27 5.36
N ALA A 79 -19.61 1.11 6.39
CA ALA A 79 -20.88 1.74 6.69
C ALA A 79 -21.29 2.77 5.64
N LEU A 80 -20.36 3.60 5.15
CA LEU A 80 -20.62 4.51 4.04
C LEU A 80 -21.04 3.76 2.77
N ARG A 81 -20.38 2.64 2.44
CA ARG A 81 -20.74 1.83 1.27
C ARG A 81 -22.12 1.19 1.35
N ARG A 82 -22.64 0.92 2.55
CA ARG A 82 -24.04 0.49 2.71
C ARG A 82 -25.03 1.60 2.34
N LEU A 83 -24.67 2.87 2.60
CA LEU A 83 -25.48 4.02 2.23
C LEU A 83 -25.30 4.41 0.75
N ASP A 84 -24.08 4.33 0.25
CA ASP A 84 -23.69 4.62 -1.13
C ASP A 84 -22.74 3.53 -1.68
N PRO A 85 -23.30 2.53 -2.39
CA PRO A 85 -22.51 1.44 -2.96
C PRO A 85 -21.51 1.87 -4.05
N SER A 86 -21.60 3.09 -4.57
CA SER A 86 -20.70 3.59 -5.61
C SER A 86 -19.31 3.99 -5.09
N LEU A 87 -19.15 4.09 -3.76
CA LEU A 87 -17.89 4.49 -3.14
C LEU A 87 -16.79 3.42 -3.31
N PRO A 88 -15.53 3.82 -3.53
CA PRO A 88 -14.43 2.89 -3.73
C PRO A 88 -14.14 2.04 -2.49
N GLU A 89 -13.60 0.85 -2.70
CA GLU A 89 -13.04 0.01 -1.64
C GLU A 89 -11.55 0.34 -1.47
N TYR A 90 -11.06 0.35 -0.23
CA TYR A 90 -9.64 0.56 0.06
C TYR A 90 -9.17 -0.52 1.03
N ASP A 91 -8.07 -1.19 0.69
CA ASP A 91 -7.36 -2.07 1.61
C ASP A 91 -6.43 -1.24 2.50
N LEU A 92 -6.93 -0.84 3.66
CA LEU A 92 -6.20 0.02 4.60
C LEU A 92 -5.21 -0.79 5.43
N VAL A 93 -3.99 -0.27 5.57
CA VAL A 93 -2.90 -0.86 6.37
C VAL A 93 -2.28 0.22 7.27
N VAL A 94 -1.63 -0.21 8.35
CA VAL A 94 -0.83 0.66 9.22
C VAL A 94 0.56 0.81 8.58
N CYS A 95 1.07 2.04 8.53
CA CYS A 95 2.40 2.39 8.06
C CYS A 95 3.12 3.25 9.09
N THR A 96 4.45 3.33 9.01
CA THR A 96 5.20 4.35 9.77
C THR A 96 5.22 5.66 8.99
N THR A 97 5.08 6.81 9.66
CA THR A 97 5.15 8.13 9.00
C THR A 97 6.53 8.43 8.41
N ASP A 98 7.58 7.73 8.89
CA ASP A 98 8.94 7.71 8.34
C ASP A 98 9.12 6.75 7.15
N GLU A 99 8.05 6.17 6.56
CA GLU A 99 8.13 5.50 5.24
C GLU A 99 8.35 6.56 4.14
N GLY A 100 9.53 7.19 4.18
CA GLY A 100 9.90 8.35 3.39
C GLY A 100 11.39 8.39 3.04
N ALA A 101 12.09 7.26 3.04
CA ALA A 101 13.32 7.09 2.27
C ALA A 101 13.64 5.60 2.10
N VAL A 102 13.16 5.01 1.02
CA VAL A 102 13.86 3.84 0.48
C VAL A 102 15.21 4.36 -0.04
N GLU A 103 16.27 4.22 0.75
CA GLU A 103 17.60 4.64 0.31
C GLU A 103 18.16 3.57 -0.62
N GLN A 104 18.44 3.97 -1.86
CA GLN A 104 19.08 3.11 -2.84
C GLN A 104 20.56 3.48 -2.92
N VAL A 105 21.41 2.57 -2.44
CA VAL A 105 22.87 2.72 -2.57
C VAL A 105 23.35 1.77 -3.66
N SER A 106 23.89 2.33 -4.74
CA SER A 106 24.54 1.55 -5.79
C SER A 106 26.05 1.64 -5.66
N VAL A 107 26.72 0.49 -5.53
CA VAL A 107 28.18 0.41 -5.59
C VAL A 107 28.56 -0.26 -6.90
N ARG A 108 29.31 0.46 -7.74
CA ARG A 108 29.90 -0.10 -8.95
C ARG A 108 31.38 -0.34 -8.72
N LYS A 109 31.78 -1.61 -8.69
CA LYS A 109 33.19 -2.00 -8.68
C LYS A 109 33.62 -2.29 -10.12
N GLN A 110 34.57 -1.49 -10.63
CA GLN A 110 35.30 -1.87 -11.84
C GLN A 110 36.33 -2.94 -11.45
N THR A 111 36.10 -4.17 -11.87
CA THR A 111 37.11 -5.21 -11.78
C THR A 111 38.08 -5.03 -12.96
N LYS A 112 39.38 -5.27 -12.74
CA LYS A 112 40.41 -5.12 -13.79
C LYS A 112 40.30 -6.16 -14.92
N GLY A 113 39.35 -7.10 -14.82
CA GLY A 113 39.08 -8.12 -15.82
C GLY A 113 38.16 -7.62 -16.93
N ARG A 114 38.29 -8.25 -18.08
CA ARG A 114 37.47 -8.02 -19.27
C ARG A 114 36.91 -9.36 -19.67
N ARG A 115 35.59 -9.42 -19.85
CA ARG A 115 34.89 -10.60 -20.32
C ARG A 115 35.37 -10.95 -21.74
N GLU A 116 35.17 -12.18 -22.18
CA GLU A 116 35.59 -12.64 -23.52
C GLU A 116 34.98 -11.79 -24.65
N ASN A 117 33.80 -11.21 -24.43
CA ASN A 117 33.13 -10.29 -25.35
C ASN A 117 33.60 -8.83 -25.31
N GLY A 118 34.63 -8.53 -24.53
CA GLY A 118 35.25 -7.21 -24.46
C GLY A 118 34.56 -6.22 -23.51
N LEU A 119 33.48 -6.60 -22.83
CA LEU A 119 32.90 -5.76 -21.79
C LEU A 119 33.74 -5.84 -20.50
N PRO A 120 33.91 -4.73 -19.74
CA PRO A 120 34.57 -4.80 -18.46
C PRO A 120 33.79 -5.73 -17.51
N GLU A 121 34.50 -6.50 -16.69
CA GLU A 121 33.91 -7.17 -15.54
C GLU A 121 33.49 -6.11 -14.52
N THR A 122 32.31 -5.52 -14.70
CA THR A 122 31.75 -4.63 -13.68
C THR A 122 30.84 -5.44 -12.78
N SER A 123 31.13 -5.44 -11.49
CA SER A 123 30.17 -5.87 -10.48
C SER A 123 29.39 -4.65 -10.03
N GLN A 124 28.08 -4.73 -10.15
CA GLN A 124 27.16 -3.72 -9.62
C GLN A 124 26.34 -4.37 -8.53
N SER A 125 26.41 -3.81 -7.33
CA SER A 125 25.50 -4.15 -6.24
C SER A 125 24.57 -2.99 -6.01
N VAL A 126 23.26 -3.27 -5.98
CA VAL A 126 22.24 -2.31 -5.55
C VAL A 126 21.72 -2.81 -4.21
N THR A 127 21.84 -1.98 -3.19
CA THR A 127 21.25 -2.23 -1.88
C THR A 127 20.05 -1.31 -1.72
N ILE A 128 18.91 -1.90 -1.38
CA ILE A 128 17.69 -1.20 -1.02
C ILE A 128 17.52 -1.31 0.49
N SER A 129 17.45 -0.16 1.16
CA SER A 129 17.28 -0.06 2.60
C SER A 129 16.00 0.70 2.91
N GLY A 130 15.16 0.17 3.81
CA GLY A 130 14.05 0.90 4.42
C GLY A 130 14.40 1.30 5.85
N GLY A 131 13.94 2.46 6.31
CA GLY A 131 14.38 3.10 7.56
C GLY A 131 14.23 2.30 8.86
N ALA A 132 13.46 1.21 8.88
CA ALA A 132 13.16 0.45 10.09
C ALA A 132 13.94 -0.87 10.26
N THR A 133 14.59 -1.39 9.22
CA THR A 133 15.42 -2.62 9.30
C THR A 133 16.64 -2.49 8.40
N ASP A 134 17.84 -2.70 8.95
CA ASP A 134 19.08 -2.75 8.18
C ASP A 134 18.98 -3.79 7.07
N GLU A 135 19.22 -3.34 5.82
CA GLU A 135 19.29 -4.10 4.56
C GLU A 135 18.05 -4.96 4.20
N TRP A 136 17.19 -4.46 3.31
CA TRP A 136 16.00 -5.19 2.85
C TRP A 136 16.27 -6.07 1.64
N LEU A 137 17.12 -5.60 0.72
CA LEU A 137 17.44 -6.33 -0.50
C LEU A 137 18.83 -5.96 -1.00
N ARG A 138 19.69 -6.96 -1.17
CA ARG A 138 20.97 -6.84 -1.87
C ARG A 138 20.91 -7.59 -3.18
N VAL A 139 21.11 -6.86 -4.27
CA VAL A 139 21.10 -7.41 -5.61
C VAL A 139 22.51 -7.37 -6.17
N GLU A 140 23.13 -8.53 -6.36
CA GLU A 140 24.46 -8.65 -6.98
C GLU A 140 24.30 -9.12 -8.43
N ASN A 141 24.80 -8.32 -9.38
CA ASN A 141 24.87 -8.69 -10.80
C ASN A 141 23.53 -9.14 -11.44
N ALA A 142 22.38 -8.79 -10.86
CA ALA A 142 21.08 -9.20 -11.39
C ALA A 142 20.63 -8.30 -12.56
N PRO A 143 19.82 -8.84 -13.48
CA PRO A 143 19.21 -8.05 -14.54
C PRO A 143 18.35 -6.91 -13.96
N VAL A 144 18.63 -5.68 -14.38
CA VAL A 144 17.85 -4.49 -14.02
C VAL A 144 16.51 -4.55 -14.76
N VAL A 145 15.42 -4.78 -14.05
CA VAL A 145 14.04 -4.66 -14.57
C VAL A 145 13.44 -3.31 -14.16
N HIS A 146 12.85 -2.59 -15.12
CA HIS A 146 12.13 -1.36 -14.83
C HIS A 146 10.68 -1.69 -14.49
N LEU A 147 10.30 -1.57 -13.22
CA LEU A 147 8.90 -1.71 -12.80
C LEU A 147 8.15 -0.42 -13.17
N ARG A 148 7.15 -0.52 -14.07
CA ARG A 148 6.31 0.61 -14.44
C ARG A 148 5.07 0.66 -13.54
N GLY A 149 5.23 1.24 -12.34
CA GLY A 149 4.12 1.51 -11.41
C GLY A 149 3.35 0.27 -10.93
N SER A 150 2.48 0.47 -9.94
CA SER A 150 1.67 -0.60 -9.32
C SER A 150 0.58 -1.18 -10.23
N ASP A 151 0.18 -0.45 -11.28
CA ASP A 151 -1.03 -0.77 -12.06
C ASP A 151 -0.77 -1.42 -13.44
N SER A 152 0.45 -1.85 -13.75
CA SER A 152 0.66 -2.72 -14.92
C SER A 152 1.61 -3.85 -14.59
N LEU A 153 1.07 -5.08 -14.59
CA LEU A 153 1.90 -6.28 -14.66
C LEU A 153 2.76 -6.14 -15.92
N LEU A 154 4.09 -6.26 -15.74
CA LEU A 154 5.00 -6.29 -16.87
C LEU A 154 4.63 -7.49 -17.74
N ASP A 155 4.57 -7.27 -19.05
CA ASP A 155 4.32 -8.33 -20.02
C ASP A 155 5.39 -9.44 -19.87
N ASP A 156 4.95 -10.67 -19.63
CA ASP A 156 5.83 -11.83 -19.44
C ASP A 156 6.78 -12.03 -20.63
N GLU A 157 6.35 -11.68 -21.85
CA GLU A 157 7.21 -11.73 -23.05
C GLU A 157 8.32 -10.67 -22.98
N PHE A 158 7.99 -9.46 -22.49
CA PHE A 158 8.95 -8.39 -22.29
C PHE A 158 9.96 -8.75 -21.18
N VAL A 159 9.48 -9.29 -20.05
CA VAL A 159 10.32 -9.74 -18.94
C VAL A 159 11.25 -10.87 -19.42
N THR A 160 10.71 -11.86 -20.12
CA THR A 160 11.48 -12.99 -20.65
C THR A 160 12.57 -12.51 -21.63
N ARG A 161 12.21 -11.66 -22.60
CA ARG A 161 13.18 -11.09 -23.55
C ARG A 161 14.27 -10.27 -22.86
N GLN A 162 13.92 -9.56 -21.78
CA GLN A 162 14.89 -8.77 -21.03
C GLN A 162 15.84 -9.66 -20.20
N LEU A 163 15.34 -10.74 -19.61
CA LEU A 163 16.13 -11.73 -18.88
C LEU A 163 17.05 -12.50 -19.84
N GLU A 164 16.53 -12.97 -20.97
CA GLU A 164 17.28 -13.72 -21.99
C GLU A 164 18.35 -12.85 -22.67
N SER A 165 18.05 -11.58 -22.94
CA SER A 165 19.04 -10.61 -23.45
C SER A 165 20.23 -10.40 -22.49
N LYS A 166 20.09 -10.78 -21.21
CA LYS A 166 21.15 -10.67 -20.19
C LYS A 166 21.80 -12.02 -19.85
N LEU A 167 21.16 -13.13 -20.22
CA LEU A 167 21.65 -14.50 -20.04
C LEU A 167 22.38 -15.06 -21.27
N THR A 168 22.20 -14.46 -22.44
CA THR A 168 22.89 -14.91 -23.65
C THR A 168 24.30 -14.35 -23.68
N GLU A 169 25.27 -15.09 -23.14
CA GLU A 169 26.57 -15.41 -23.77
C GLU A 169 27.22 -16.59 -23.01
N GLU A 170 26.63 -17.78 -23.18
CA GLU A 170 27.33 -19.05 -22.96
C GLU A 170 27.31 -19.82 -24.29
N SER A 171 28.38 -19.72 -25.07
CA SER A 171 28.84 -20.71 -26.07
C SER A 171 30.23 -20.34 -26.58
#